data_AF-D9Z3C1-F1
#
_entry.id   AF-D9Z3C1-F1
#
_cell.length_a   1.000
_cell.length_b   1.000
_cell.length_c   1.000
_cell.angle_alpha   90.00
_cell.angle_beta   90.00
_cell.angle_gamma   90.00
#
_symmetry.space_group_name_H-M   'P 1'
#
loop_
_entity.id
_entity.type
_entity.pdbx_description
1 polymer ?
#
loop_
_entity_poly.entity_id
_entity_poly.type
_entity_poly.pdbx_seq_one_letter_code
_entity_poly.pdbx_strand_id
1 'polypeptide(L)' 'IAEAWFDQAAEYWKQAIALTPGNYIEAQNWLKITKRFEFE' A
#
# COMPACT_ATOMS: atom_id res chain seq x y z
N ILE A 1 -12.83 -3.47 12.48
CA ILE A 1 -13.49 -3.39 11.16
C ILE A 1 -12.71 -2.46 10.23
N ALA A 2 -12.50 -1.18 10.59
CA ALA A 2 -11.74 -0.24 9.76
C ALA A 2 -10.30 -0.68 9.42
N GLU A 3 -9.54 -1.18 10.41
CA GLU A 3 -8.16 -1.67 10.17
C GLU A 3 -8.09 -2.77 9.10
N ALA A 4 -9.00 -3.75 9.14
CA ALA A 4 -9.04 -4.82 8.14
C ALA A 4 -9.27 -4.29 6.71
N TRP A 5 -10.06 -3.23 6.56
CA TRP A 5 -10.24 -2.58 5.26
C TRP A 5 -8.99 -1.82 4.80
N PHE A 6 -8.25 -1.20 5.72
CA PHE A 6 -6.99 -0.55 5.39
C PHE A 6 -5.90 -1.56 5.02
N ASP A 7 -5.87 -2.72 5.67
CA ASP A 7 -4.94 -3.79 5.33
C ASP A 7 -5.26 -4.37 3.95
N GLN A 8 -6.54 -4.60 3.65
CA GLN A 8 -6.97 -5.01 2.31
C GLN A 8 -6.63 -3.95 1.24
N ALA A 9 -6.83 -2.67 1.54
CA ALA A 9 -6.46 -1.59 0.63
C ALA A 9 -4.94 -1.56 0.38
N ALA A 10 -4.12 -1.84 1.40
CA ALA A 10 -2.68 -1.89 1.25
C ALA A 10 -2.23 -3.01 0.32
N GLU A 11 -2.85 -4.19 0.38
CA GLU A 11 -2.55 -5.29 -0.55
C GLU A 11 -2.85 -4.90 -2.01
N TYR A 12 -3.98 -4.24 -2.27
CA TYR A 12 -4.27 -3.75 -3.62
C TYR A 12 -3.29 -2.67 -4.09
N TRP A 13 -2.89 -1.76 -3.20
CA TRP A 13 -1.88 -0.75 -3.53
C TRP A 13 -0.52 -1.38 -3.85
N LYS A 14 -0.09 -2.38 -3.09
CA LYS A 14 1.15 -3.13 -3.38
C LYS A 14 1.10 -3.77 -4.77
N GLN A 15 -0.02 -4.40 -5.13
CA GLN A 15 -0.22 -4.99 -6.47
C GLN A 15 -0.16 -3.92 -7.57
N ALA A 16 -0.87 -2.80 -7.41
CA ALA A 16 -0.87 -1.72 -8.40
C ALA A 16 0.53 -1.10 -8.59
N ILE A 17 1.26 -0.89 -7.49
CA ILE A 17 2.62 -0.37 -7.52
C ILE A 17 3.58 -1.35 -8.20
N ALA A 18 3.42 -2.66 -8.00
CA ALA A 18 4.23 -3.68 -8.67
C ALA A 18 4.00 -3.69 -10.19
N LEU A 19 2.77 -3.44 -10.65
CA LEU A 19 2.44 -3.34 -12.08
C LEU A 19 2.97 -2.07 -12.72
N THR A 20 2.95 -0.94 -12.01
CA THR A 20 3.43 0.35 -12.55
C THR A 20 4.22 1.13 -11.50
N PRO A 21 5.51 0.79 -11.34
CA PRO A 21 6.39 1.48 -10.41
C PRO A 21 6.49 2.97 -10.77
N GLY A 22 6.21 3.85 -9.81
CA GLY A 22 6.37 5.31 -9.97
C GLY A 22 5.09 6.07 -10.34
N ASN A 23 3.98 5.39 -10.69
CA ASN A 23 2.71 6.07 -11.00
C ASN A 23 1.83 6.37 -9.78
N TYR A 24 2.14 5.77 -8.63
CA TYR A 24 1.34 5.87 -7.41
C TYR A 24 2.21 6.31 -6.23
N ILE A 25 2.86 7.47 -6.35
CA ILE A 25 3.80 7.99 -5.34
C ILE A 25 3.07 8.24 -4.01
N GLU A 26 1.84 8.76 -4.06
CA GLU A 26 1.00 8.97 -2.89
C GLU A 26 0.63 7.66 -2.19
N ALA A 27 0.32 6.61 -2.96
CA ALA A 27 0.06 5.29 -2.41
C ALA A 27 1.31 4.68 -1.77
N GLN A 28 2.48 4.83 -2.41
CA GLN A 28 3.77 4.42 -1.84
C GLN A 28 4.06 5.15 -0.52
N ASN A 29 3.80 6.46 -0.46
CA ASN A 29 4.01 7.26 0.75
C ASN A 29 3.01 6.87 1.85
N TRP A 30 1.76 6.64 1.50
CA TRP A 30 0.73 6.18 2.44
C TRP A 30 1.10 4.83 3.06
N LEU A 31 1.54 3.86 2.25
CA LEU A 31 2.01 2.56 2.74
C LEU A 31 3.19 2.72 3.72
N LYS A 32 4.15 3.60 3.43
CA LYS A 32 5.30 3.88 4.31
C LYS A 32 4.88 4.52 5.64
N ILE A 33 4.09 5.59 5.59
CA ILE A 33 3.66 6.32 6.80
C ILE A 33 2.80 5.43 7.71
N THR A 34 1.98 4.58 7.11
CA THR A 34 1.12 3.65 7.85
C THR A 34 1.81 2.34 8.26
N LYS A 35 3.11 2.18 7.97
CA LYS A 35 3.91 0.97 8.24
C LYS A 35 3.36 -0.29 7.58
N ARG A 36 2.71 -0.15 6.42
CA ARG A 36 2.16 -1.25 5.61
C ARG A 36 3.07 -1.65 4.44
N PHE A 37 4.31 -1.18 4.44
CA PHE A 37 5.32 -1.44 3.39
C PHE A 37 6.31 -2.54 3.78
N GLU A 38 6.32 -3.01 5.03
CA GLU A 38 7.24 -4.09 5.44
C GLU A 38 6.79 -5.43 4.85
N PHE A 39 7.73 -6.07 4.15
CA PHE A 39 7.73 -7.52 3.97
C PHE A 39 8.29 -8.09 5.27
N GLU A 40 7.49 -8.87 6.00
CA GLU A 40 8.00 -9.73 7.07
C GLU A 40 8.95 -10.80 6.50
#